data_AF-A0A2N2T538-F1
#
_entry.id   AF-A0A2N2T538-F1
#
_cell.length_a   1.000
_cell.length_b   1.000
_cell.length_c   1.000
_cell.angle_alpha   90.00
_cell.angle_beta   90.00
_cell.angle_gamma   90.00
#
_symmetry.space_group_name_H-M   'P 1'
#
loop_
_entity.id
_entity.type
_entity.pdbx_description
1 polymer ?
#
loop_
_entity_poly.entity_id
_entity_poly.type
_entity_poly.pdbx_seq_one_letter_code
_entity_poly.pdbx_strand_id
1 'polypeptide(L)'
;MSTAPHSWRFFRAGGFDQVRLDTAADLLALNQLDQKLWVALSCPVQGIEFDARTLALIDTDNDGHVRAPELLQAMAWADERLLDSTALAQNLAGIPIALIRSDDPCGQLIHAAALALARDLGKPDAELLTVEETSAARHGDAARAQTAWETAGQAVQVLGDATEAGFALVTGLGQKIEDFLIRCQLAAFDARASEALNVSEDALKAMAPTALQANAPAISDLPLAHVTPAASLSLVSGLNPAWAEQIAALRDQVVQPLLGQQEALSVADWQAIKARLAPYAAWLAAKPDPDAVSDGVRDLEKLSRYVRDLQTLANNFVAFKNFYIAQGKATFQVGTLYLDGRSCDLCVAVSDAAKHAALASLARICLVYCDCVRGPEKMSVAAAFTAGDSDQLMVGRNGVFYDRQGRDWDATIVKIVDHPISLRQAFWSPYKQLARLVSSQLQKMAASKAKASDDKLAVLAAEAGKKGTEPATAPKATAPAAFDVAKFAGIFAAIGLALGAIGTALAALLGGLFTLAWWQIPMVFLGVMLLISGPAVIVAWFKLRSRNLGPILDANGWAINARARINIPFGTSLTQLAQLPANAERSLVDPYADKPSKAPYVLIALAVLALLIWVLRF
;
A
#
# COMPACT_ATOMS: atom_id res chain seq x y z
N MET A 1 35.85 21.34 7.01
CA MET A 1 35.67 22.57 6.20
C MET A 1 34.49 23.34 6.78
N SER A 2 34.61 24.65 6.95
CA SER A 2 33.52 25.50 7.44
C SER A 2 32.45 25.57 6.35
N THR A 3 31.40 24.77 6.48
CA THR A 3 30.22 24.83 5.62
C THR A 3 29.41 26.06 6.03
N ALA A 4 29.35 27.04 5.14
CA ALA A 4 28.37 28.12 5.28
C ALA A 4 26.97 27.49 5.46
N PRO A 5 26.13 28.01 6.36
CA PRO A 5 24.80 27.46 6.59
C PRO A 5 23.98 27.48 5.29
N HIS A 6 23.29 26.38 4.97
CA HIS A 6 22.48 26.30 3.76
C HIS A 6 21.36 27.35 3.78
N SER A 7 21.18 28.06 2.67
CA SER A 7 20.16 29.11 2.57
C SER A 7 18.81 28.52 2.16
N TRP A 8 17.98 28.21 3.15
CA TRP A 8 16.65 27.64 2.94
C TRP A 8 15.66 28.61 2.28
N ARG A 9 14.87 28.08 1.34
CA ARG A 9 13.75 28.80 0.71
C ARG A 9 12.45 28.13 1.15
N PHE A 10 11.47 28.95 1.52
CA PHE A 10 10.14 28.50 1.89
C PHE A 10 9.08 29.14 0.98
N PHE A 11 7.98 28.44 0.77
CA PHE A 11 6.79 28.97 0.13
C PHE A 11 5.57 28.70 1.01
N ARG A 12 4.55 29.56 0.90
CA ARG A 12 3.33 29.42 1.68
C ARG A 12 2.23 28.81 0.82
N ALA A 13 1.78 27.62 1.21
CA ALA A 13 0.63 26.96 0.60
C ALA A 13 -0.20 26.27 1.68
N GLY A 14 -1.53 26.18 1.47
CA GLY A 14 -2.43 25.61 2.48
C GLY A 14 -2.44 26.36 3.82
N GLY A 15 -1.88 27.57 3.92
CA GLY A 15 -1.87 28.37 5.15
C GLY A 15 -0.76 28.02 6.14
N PHE A 16 0.32 27.39 5.70
CA PHE A 16 1.58 27.21 6.45
C PHE A 16 2.79 27.29 5.51
N ASP A 17 4.00 27.38 6.07
CA ASP A 17 5.24 27.53 5.30
C ASP A 17 5.88 26.16 5.04
N GLN A 18 6.21 25.89 3.77
CA GLN A 18 6.76 24.63 3.27
C GLN A 18 8.14 24.87 2.68
N VAL A 19 9.09 23.97 2.93
CA VAL A 19 10.44 24.05 2.35
C VAL A 19 10.42 23.78 0.85
N ARG A 20 11.24 24.50 0.09
CA ARG A 20 11.39 24.35 -1.35
C ARG A 20 12.61 23.49 -1.69
N LEU A 21 12.37 22.31 -2.27
CA LEU A 21 13.41 21.32 -2.61
C LEU A 21 13.55 21.21 -4.14
N ASP A 22 14.17 22.21 -4.76
CA ASP A 22 14.31 22.26 -6.22
C ASP A 22 15.68 21.78 -6.70
N THR A 23 16.70 21.80 -5.84
CA THR A 23 18.08 21.49 -6.22
C THR A 23 18.62 20.31 -5.41
N ALA A 24 19.66 19.65 -5.93
CA ALA A 24 20.34 18.59 -5.19
C ALA A 24 20.95 19.11 -3.88
N ALA A 25 21.48 20.34 -3.87
CA ALA A 25 21.97 20.98 -2.65
C ALA A 25 20.88 21.13 -1.59
N ASP A 26 19.63 21.46 -1.97
CA ASP A 26 18.50 21.51 -1.03
C ASP A 26 18.18 20.12 -0.44
N LEU A 27 18.27 19.05 -1.26
CA LEU A 27 18.02 17.68 -0.81
C LEU A 27 19.10 17.22 0.17
N LEU A 28 20.38 17.40 -0.17
CA LEU A 28 21.51 16.96 0.64
C LEU A 28 21.63 17.76 1.95
N ALA A 29 21.17 19.01 1.96
CA ALA A 29 21.13 19.82 3.17
C ALA A 29 19.96 19.45 4.11
N LEU A 30 19.02 18.56 3.74
CA LEU A 30 17.82 18.27 4.54
C LEU A 30 18.12 17.84 5.98
N ASN A 31 19.30 17.26 6.24
CA ASN A 31 19.74 16.91 7.59
C ASN A 31 19.94 18.14 8.52
N GLN A 32 20.11 19.34 7.96
CA GLN A 32 20.22 20.61 8.69
C GLN A 32 18.87 21.27 8.97
N LEU A 33 17.79 20.83 8.30
CA LEU A 33 16.45 21.39 8.48
C LEU A 33 15.78 20.78 9.72
N ASP A 34 15.21 21.61 10.60
CA ASP A 34 14.43 21.09 11.74
C ASP A 34 13.27 20.24 11.22
N GLN A 35 13.23 18.97 11.62
CA GLN A 35 12.20 18.00 11.20
C GLN A 35 10.78 18.46 11.57
N LYS A 36 10.61 19.36 12.54
CA LYS A 36 9.30 19.97 12.85
C LYS A 36 8.74 20.81 11.71
N LEU A 37 9.58 21.20 10.75
CA LEU A 37 9.18 21.91 9.53
C LEU A 37 8.76 20.96 8.40
N TRP A 38 8.89 19.66 8.59
CA TRP A 38 8.48 18.65 7.61
C TRP A 38 6.97 18.39 7.73
N VAL A 39 6.32 18.18 6.59
CA VAL A 39 4.88 17.88 6.53
C VAL A 39 4.58 16.50 7.10
N ALA A 40 5.33 15.49 6.67
CA ALA A 40 5.28 14.14 7.19
C ALA A 40 6.64 13.73 7.81
N LEU A 41 6.58 12.90 8.86
CA LEU A 41 7.74 12.30 9.51
C LEU A 41 7.88 10.80 9.21
N SER A 42 6.80 10.19 8.71
CA SER A 42 6.74 8.81 8.29
C SER A 42 5.70 8.64 7.18
N CYS A 43 5.97 7.74 6.23
CA CYS A 43 5.04 7.34 5.17
C CYS A 43 5.10 5.82 4.98
N PRO A 44 3.96 5.16 4.71
CA PRO A 44 3.93 3.72 4.48
C PRO A 44 4.59 3.36 3.14
N VAL A 45 5.17 2.15 3.06
CA VAL A 45 5.73 1.61 1.80
C VAL A 45 4.66 1.05 0.85
N GLN A 46 3.43 0.88 1.34
CA GLN A 46 2.28 0.35 0.59
C GLN A 46 1.09 1.32 0.62
N GLY A 47 0.17 1.17 -0.34
CA GLY A 47 -1.04 1.99 -0.41
C GLY A 47 -0.80 3.43 -0.85
N ILE A 48 0.39 3.71 -1.41
CA ILE A 48 0.75 4.99 -2.02
C ILE A 48 1.21 4.76 -3.45
N GLU A 49 0.95 5.74 -4.30
CA GLU A 49 1.30 5.77 -5.71
C GLU A 49 2.74 6.28 -5.88
N PHE A 50 3.67 5.37 -5.60
CA PHE A 50 5.09 5.56 -5.79
C PHE A 50 5.76 4.22 -6.12
N ASP A 51 7.00 4.25 -6.58
CA ASP A 51 7.75 3.04 -6.90
C ASP A 51 8.02 2.21 -5.63
N ALA A 52 7.30 1.10 -5.48
CA ALA A 52 7.33 0.26 -4.28
C ALA A 52 8.72 -0.32 -3.98
N ARG A 53 9.49 -0.62 -5.04
CA ARG A 53 10.86 -1.13 -4.90
C ARG A 53 11.79 -0.07 -4.31
N THR A 54 11.65 1.18 -4.69
CA THR A 54 12.41 2.31 -4.14
C THR A 54 12.10 2.51 -2.68
N LEU A 55 10.82 2.47 -2.29
CA LEU A 55 10.41 2.55 -0.89
C LEU A 55 11.01 1.40 -0.07
N ALA A 56 10.97 0.17 -0.58
CA ALA A 56 11.55 -1.00 0.07
C ALA A 56 13.10 -0.96 0.15
N LEU A 57 13.77 -0.18 -0.71
CA LEU A 57 15.23 0.03 -0.62
C LEU A 57 15.60 1.10 0.43
N ILE A 58 14.67 2.01 0.72
CA ILE A 58 14.84 3.06 1.73
C ILE A 58 14.44 2.55 3.11
N ASP A 59 13.39 1.71 3.21
CA ASP A 59 12.96 1.00 4.43
C ASP A 59 14.01 -0.05 4.81
N THR A 60 15.01 0.38 5.57
CA THR A 60 16.19 -0.43 5.90
C THR A 60 15.93 -1.38 7.06
N ASP A 61 15.00 -1.05 7.96
CA ASP A 61 14.61 -1.89 9.09
C ASP A 61 13.43 -2.83 8.77
N ASN A 62 12.82 -2.68 7.58
CA ASN A 62 11.68 -3.45 7.09
C ASN A 62 10.43 -3.32 8.00
N ASP A 63 10.24 -2.16 8.64
CA ASP A 63 9.06 -1.87 9.46
C ASP A 63 7.81 -1.49 8.63
N GLY A 64 7.96 -1.42 7.30
CA GLY A 64 6.91 -1.07 6.36
C GLY A 64 6.66 0.43 6.24
N HIS A 65 7.51 1.27 6.82
CA HIS A 65 7.44 2.72 6.77
C HIS A 65 8.79 3.34 6.46
N VAL A 66 8.78 4.37 5.62
CA VAL A 66 9.96 5.22 5.41
C VAL A 66 9.91 6.38 6.39
N ARG A 67 10.91 6.48 7.25
CA ARG A 67 11.06 7.57 8.23
C ARG A 67 12.11 8.59 7.80
N ALA A 68 12.09 9.75 8.45
CA ALA A 68 13.05 10.82 8.16
C ALA A 68 14.53 10.38 8.17
N PRO A 69 15.02 9.58 9.15
CA PRO A 69 16.42 9.15 9.17
C PRO A 69 16.82 8.30 7.96
N GLU A 70 15.94 7.41 7.51
CA GLU A 70 16.18 6.52 6.38
C GLU A 70 16.20 7.27 5.06
N LEU A 71 15.30 8.23 4.89
CA LEU A 71 15.30 9.13 3.75
C LEU A 71 16.61 9.94 3.67
N LEU A 72 17.08 10.46 4.82
CA LEU A 72 18.35 11.18 4.91
C LEU A 72 19.54 10.27 4.62
N GLN A 73 19.53 9.02 5.11
CA GLN A 73 20.56 8.03 4.83
C GLN A 73 20.60 7.65 3.35
N ALA A 74 19.44 7.52 2.71
CA ALA A 74 19.34 7.25 1.27
C ALA A 74 19.96 8.38 0.43
N MET A 75 19.71 9.64 0.81
CA MET A 75 20.30 10.81 0.17
C MET A 75 21.82 10.87 0.36
N ALA A 76 22.31 10.66 1.58
CA ALA A 76 23.74 10.63 1.87
C ALA A 76 24.45 9.51 1.11
N TRP A 77 23.86 8.30 1.09
CA TRP A 77 24.40 7.17 0.34
C TRP A 77 24.46 7.44 -1.16
N ALA A 78 23.45 8.11 -1.73
CA ALA A 78 23.47 8.48 -3.15
C ALA A 78 24.56 9.51 -3.47
N ASP A 79 24.72 10.52 -2.61
CA ASP A 79 25.78 11.55 -2.72
C ASP A 79 27.18 10.94 -2.71
N GLU A 80 27.42 9.97 -1.83
CA GLU A 80 28.72 9.29 -1.74
C GLU A 80 29.08 8.52 -3.02
N ARG A 81 28.10 8.13 -3.85
CA ARG A 81 28.28 7.31 -5.05
C ARG A 81 28.22 8.08 -6.37
N LEU A 82 27.93 9.38 -6.32
CA LEU A 82 27.87 10.24 -7.49
C LEU A 82 29.11 11.15 -7.56
N LEU A 83 29.64 11.35 -8.76
CA LEU A 83 30.65 12.38 -9.03
C LEU A 83 30.02 13.78 -9.05
N ASP A 84 28.77 13.87 -9.53
CA ASP A 84 27.96 15.09 -9.53
C ASP A 84 26.55 14.78 -9.02
N SER A 85 26.27 15.22 -7.80
CA SER A 85 24.98 15.00 -7.13
C SER A 85 23.85 15.83 -7.71
N THR A 86 24.11 16.77 -8.63
CA THR A 86 23.04 17.49 -9.34
C THR A 86 22.12 16.55 -10.11
N ALA A 87 22.60 15.37 -10.50
CA ALA A 87 21.80 14.32 -11.13
C ALA A 87 20.53 13.96 -10.32
N LEU A 88 20.60 14.01 -8.98
CA LEU A 88 19.47 13.75 -8.08
C LEU A 88 18.28 14.68 -8.31
N ALA A 89 18.51 15.86 -8.90
CA ALA A 89 17.50 16.91 -9.10
C ALA A 89 17.15 17.15 -10.58
N GLN A 90 17.67 16.33 -11.50
CA GLN A 90 17.48 16.49 -12.94
C GLN A 90 16.27 15.70 -13.50
N ASN A 91 15.59 14.91 -12.66
CA ASN A 91 14.48 14.02 -13.08
C ASN A 91 14.89 13.05 -14.21
N LEU A 92 16.09 12.48 -14.10
CA LEU A 92 16.59 11.48 -15.05
C LEU A 92 15.80 10.17 -14.90
N ALA A 93 15.60 9.44 -16.00
CA ALA A 93 14.94 8.13 -15.98
C ALA A 93 15.81 6.99 -15.41
N GLY A 94 17.04 7.30 -15.00
CA GLY A 94 18.00 6.36 -14.43
C GLY A 94 19.36 7.03 -14.18
N ILE A 95 20.44 6.25 -14.25
CA ILE A 95 21.79 6.69 -13.86
C ILE A 95 22.71 6.85 -15.08
N PRO A 96 23.36 8.01 -15.27
CA PRO A 96 24.44 8.15 -16.24
C PRO A 96 25.70 7.41 -15.78
N ILE A 97 26.28 6.57 -16.64
CA ILE A 97 27.45 5.75 -16.27
C ILE A 97 28.63 6.64 -15.87
N ALA A 98 28.82 7.75 -16.59
CA ALA A 98 29.90 8.71 -16.35
C ALA A 98 29.80 9.45 -14.99
N LEU A 99 28.64 9.41 -14.31
CA LEU A 99 28.46 10.03 -13.00
C LEU A 99 28.67 9.06 -11.84
N ILE A 100 28.86 7.77 -12.11
CA ILE A 100 29.10 6.76 -11.07
C ILE A 100 30.54 6.92 -10.58
N ARG A 101 30.70 7.12 -9.28
CA ARG A 101 31.99 7.21 -8.62
C ARG A 101 32.67 5.83 -8.55
N SER A 102 33.99 5.78 -8.76
CA SER A 102 34.77 4.53 -8.83
C SER A 102 36.06 4.55 -8.01
N ASP A 103 36.19 5.48 -7.06
CA ASP A 103 37.39 5.61 -6.21
C ASP A 103 37.34 4.72 -4.96
N ASP A 104 36.16 4.27 -4.54
CA ASP A 104 35.96 3.33 -3.45
C ASP A 104 35.59 1.91 -3.95
N PRO A 105 35.82 0.86 -3.15
CA PRO A 105 35.52 -0.53 -3.54
C PRO A 105 34.06 -0.73 -3.97
N CYS A 106 33.11 -0.05 -3.33
CA CYS A 106 31.71 -0.22 -3.65
C CYS A 106 31.35 0.51 -4.96
N GLY A 107 31.88 1.72 -5.16
CA GLY A 107 31.77 2.45 -6.43
C GLY A 107 32.34 1.67 -7.61
N GLN A 108 33.48 1.00 -7.43
CA GLN A 108 34.08 0.13 -8.46
C GLN A 108 33.16 -1.03 -8.86
N LEU A 109 32.49 -1.66 -7.89
CA LEU A 109 31.52 -2.72 -8.16
C LEU A 109 30.30 -2.21 -8.95
N ILE A 110 29.75 -1.05 -8.56
CA ILE A 110 28.61 -0.44 -9.25
C ILE A 110 28.99 -0.05 -10.69
N HIS A 111 30.15 0.58 -10.88
CA HIS A 111 30.63 0.98 -12.19
C HIS A 111 30.92 -0.24 -13.10
N ALA A 112 31.53 -1.30 -12.55
CA ALA A 112 31.75 -2.54 -13.28
C ALA A 112 30.43 -3.20 -13.69
N ALA A 113 29.43 -3.22 -12.80
CA ALA A 113 28.09 -3.72 -13.10
C ALA A 113 27.39 -2.88 -14.20
N ALA A 114 27.55 -1.56 -14.17
CA ALA A 114 27.00 -0.66 -15.18
C ALA A 114 27.60 -0.93 -16.58
N LEU A 115 28.92 -1.07 -16.68
CA LEU A 115 29.61 -1.40 -17.94
C LEU A 115 29.29 -2.82 -18.43
N ALA A 116 29.12 -3.78 -17.53
CA ALA A 116 28.66 -5.11 -17.89
C ALA A 116 27.26 -5.06 -18.50
N LEU A 117 26.31 -4.38 -17.82
CA LEU A 117 24.95 -4.22 -18.31
C LEU A 117 24.89 -3.47 -19.66
N ALA A 118 25.68 -2.41 -19.85
CA ALA A 118 25.74 -1.67 -21.11
C ALA A 118 26.18 -2.56 -22.28
N ARG A 119 27.17 -3.44 -22.06
CA ARG A 119 27.61 -4.44 -23.05
C ARG A 119 26.53 -5.48 -23.33
N ASP A 120 25.86 -5.99 -22.31
CA ASP A 120 24.79 -6.98 -22.43
C ASP A 120 23.58 -6.43 -23.22
N LEU A 121 23.28 -5.15 -23.07
CA LEU A 121 22.24 -4.45 -23.84
C LEU A 121 22.65 -4.14 -25.28
N GLY A 122 23.89 -4.47 -25.68
CA GLY A 122 24.43 -4.16 -27.00
C GLY A 122 24.69 -2.67 -27.22
N LYS A 123 24.81 -1.88 -26.14
CA LYS A 123 25.03 -0.43 -26.16
C LYS A 123 26.26 -0.06 -25.33
N PRO A 124 27.49 -0.40 -25.77
CA PRO A 124 28.70 -0.16 -24.98
C PRO A 124 28.96 1.33 -24.70
N ASP A 125 28.47 2.22 -25.58
CA ASP A 125 28.57 3.67 -25.45
C ASP A 125 27.30 4.30 -24.82
N ALA A 126 26.48 3.51 -24.11
CA ALA A 126 25.29 4.05 -23.45
C ALA A 126 25.67 5.10 -22.40
N GLU A 127 25.21 6.33 -22.60
CA GLU A 127 25.43 7.40 -21.63
C GLU A 127 24.57 7.25 -20.37
N LEU A 128 23.37 6.67 -20.51
CA LEU A 128 22.35 6.53 -19.47
C LEU A 128 21.83 5.08 -19.42
N LEU A 129 21.73 4.52 -18.21
CA LEU A 129 21.05 3.25 -17.94
C LEU A 129 19.74 3.54 -17.20
N THR A 130 18.60 3.08 -17.73
CA THR A 130 17.30 3.34 -17.09
C THR A 130 17.06 2.44 -15.87
N VAL A 131 16.11 2.83 -15.02
CA VAL A 131 15.70 1.99 -13.87
C VAL A 131 15.15 0.64 -14.35
N GLU A 132 14.44 0.60 -15.47
CA GLU A 132 13.90 -0.63 -16.03
C GLU A 132 15.02 -1.57 -16.50
N GLU A 133 16.04 -1.03 -17.17
CA GLU A 133 17.22 -1.78 -17.62
C GLU A 133 18.01 -2.36 -16.44
N THR A 134 18.29 -1.54 -15.41
CA THR A 134 19.01 -1.98 -14.20
C THR A 134 18.21 -2.98 -13.36
N SER A 135 16.89 -2.83 -13.29
CA SER A 135 16.02 -3.78 -12.58
C SER A 135 15.89 -5.11 -13.34
N ALA A 136 15.85 -5.10 -14.67
CA ALA A 136 15.91 -6.31 -15.49
C ALA A 136 17.25 -7.04 -15.30
N ALA A 137 18.36 -6.29 -15.20
CA ALA A 137 19.68 -6.85 -14.94
C ALA A 137 19.71 -7.70 -13.67
N ARG A 138 19.08 -7.23 -12.59
CA ARG A 138 18.97 -7.97 -11.32
C ARG A 138 18.31 -9.34 -11.48
N HIS A 139 17.21 -9.43 -12.23
CA HIS A 139 16.50 -10.70 -12.43
C HIS A 139 17.33 -11.72 -13.21
N GLY A 140 18.20 -11.25 -14.11
CA GLY A 140 19.11 -12.11 -14.88
C GLY A 140 20.46 -12.38 -14.21
N ASP A 141 20.73 -11.83 -13.02
CA ASP A 141 22.07 -11.85 -12.43
C ASP A 141 22.52 -13.25 -12.01
N ALA A 142 21.66 -13.97 -11.30
CA ALA A 142 21.95 -15.33 -10.89
C ALA A 142 22.16 -16.26 -12.11
N ALA A 143 21.37 -16.09 -13.17
CA ALA A 143 21.52 -16.88 -14.40
C ALA A 143 22.86 -16.60 -15.12
N ARG A 144 23.30 -15.32 -15.16
CA ARG A 144 24.62 -14.96 -15.70
C ARG A 144 25.74 -15.50 -14.84
N ALA A 145 25.63 -15.38 -13.51
CA ALA A 145 26.60 -15.93 -12.57
C ALA A 145 26.73 -17.45 -12.74
N GLN A 146 25.59 -18.15 -12.87
CA GLN A 146 25.55 -19.60 -13.11
C GLN A 146 26.23 -19.97 -14.44
N THR A 147 25.93 -19.25 -15.52
CA THR A 147 26.55 -19.49 -16.84
C THR A 147 28.07 -19.24 -16.81
N ALA A 148 28.50 -18.17 -16.13
CA ALA A 148 29.91 -17.86 -15.97
C ALA A 148 30.64 -18.92 -15.11
N TRP A 149 29.99 -19.41 -14.05
CA TRP A 149 30.48 -20.50 -13.23
C TRP A 149 30.62 -21.78 -14.06
N GLU A 150 29.60 -22.18 -14.83
CA GLU A 150 29.65 -23.37 -15.70
C GLU A 150 30.78 -23.27 -16.73
N THR A 151 30.93 -22.11 -17.35
CA THR A 151 32.00 -21.84 -18.34
C THR A 151 33.39 -21.94 -17.69
N ALA A 152 33.57 -21.37 -16.49
CA ALA A 152 34.81 -21.48 -15.74
C ALA A 152 35.11 -22.94 -15.33
N GLY A 153 34.07 -23.73 -15.08
CA GLY A 153 34.15 -25.16 -14.75
C GLY A 153 34.84 -25.98 -15.84
N GLN A 154 34.61 -25.65 -17.10
CA GLN A 154 35.22 -26.35 -18.24
C GLN A 154 36.76 -26.27 -18.23
N ALA A 155 37.32 -25.16 -17.76
CA ALA A 155 38.77 -24.95 -17.70
C ALA A 155 39.46 -25.70 -16.55
N VAL A 156 38.72 -26.12 -15.53
CA VAL A 156 39.25 -26.76 -14.31
C VAL A 156 39.02 -28.28 -14.26
N GLN A 157 38.48 -28.87 -15.32
CA GLN A 157 38.28 -30.32 -15.46
C GLN A 157 39.59 -31.06 -15.79
N VAL A 158 40.44 -31.28 -14.78
CA VAL A 158 41.78 -31.90 -14.95
C VAL A 158 41.71 -33.36 -15.47
N LEU A 159 40.58 -34.04 -15.28
CA LEU A 159 40.32 -35.40 -15.75
C LEU A 159 39.24 -35.47 -16.85
N GLY A 160 38.89 -34.34 -17.46
CA GLY A 160 37.74 -34.25 -18.37
C GLY A 160 36.43 -34.63 -17.67
N ASP A 161 35.59 -35.42 -18.35
CA ASP A 161 34.28 -35.88 -17.84
C ASP A 161 34.38 -36.68 -16.52
N ALA A 162 35.54 -37.27 -16.23
CA ALA A 162 35.77 -38.04 -15.01
C ALA A 162 36.17 -37.18 -13.79
N THR A 163 36.31 -35.85 -13.95
CA THR A 163 36.79 -34.97 -12.86
C THR A 163 35.88 -34.99 -11.64
N GLU A 164 34.56 -34.97 -11.84
CA GLU A 164 33.59 -35.00 -10.74
C GLU A 164 33.68 -36.31 -9.94
N ALA A 165 33.66 -37.45 -10.63
CA ALA A 165 33.80 -38.77 -10.01
C ALA A 165 35.16 -38.92 -9.30
N GLY A 166 36.24 -38.47 -9.92
CA GLY A 166 37.59 -38.49 -9.34
C GLY A 166 37.70 -37.60 -8.10
N PHE A 167 37.10 -36.41 -8.12
CA PHE A 167 37.05 -35.53 -6.96
C PHE A 167 36.24 -36.13 -5.81
N ALA A 168 35.10 -36.75 -6.10
CA ALA A 168 34.28 -37.44 -5.10
C ALA A 168 35.05 -38.60 -4.45
N LEU A 169 35.80 -39.39 -5.23
CA LEU A 169 36.65 -40.48 -4.73
C LEU A 169 37.78 -39.97 -3.82
N VAL A 170 38.51 -38.93 -4.25
CA VAL A 170 39.58 -38.31 -3.45
C VAL A 170 39.03 -37.73 -2.15
N THR A 171 37.89 -37.05 -2.21
CA THR A 171 37.24 -36.48 -1.03
C THR A 171 36.75 -37.56 -0.06
N GLY A 172 36.10 -38.61 -0.58
CA GLY A 172 35.53 -39.69 0.24
C GLY A 172 36.59 -40.57 0.91
N LEU A 173 37.70 -40.86 0.22
CA LEU A 173 38.81 -41.66 0.75
C LEU A 173 39.82 -40.84 1.56
N GLY A 174 39.77 -39.51 1.49
CA GLY A 174 40.84 -38.65 1.96
C GLY A 174 41.17 -38.83 3.44
N GLN A 175 40.15 -38.89 4.30
CA GLN A 175 40.36 -39.12 5.74
C GLN A 175 41.04 -40.47 6.03
N LYS A 176 40.64 -41.53 5.31
CA LYS A 176 41.19 -42.89 5.52
C LYS A 176 42.62 -43.02 4.98
N ILE A 177 42.92 -42.41 3.84
CA ILE A 177 44.27 -42.40 3.26
C ILE A 177 45.22 -41.58 4.13
N GLU A 178 44.77 -40.42 4.61
CA GLU A 178 45.58 -39.57 5.49
C GLU A 178 45.86 -40.23 6.84
N ASP A 179 44.85 -40.85 7.47
CA ASP A 179 45.04 -41.64 8.70
C ASP A 179 46.07 -42.77 8.49
N PHE A 180 45.94 -43.54 7.40
CA PHE A 180 46.89 -44.61 7.08
C PHE A 180 48.33 -44.08 6.89
N LEU A 181 48.50 -43.00 6.11
CA LEU A 181 49.82 -42.42 5.87
C LEU A 181 50.46 -41.87 7.16
N ILE A 182 49.66 -41.27 8.05
CA ILE A 182 50.12 -40.81 9.37
C ILE A 182 50.55 -42.01 10.23
N ARG A 183 49.79 -43.11 10.23
CA ARG A 183 50.17 -44.34 10.94
C ARG A 183 51.48 -44.92 10.41
N CYS A 184 51.70 -44.92 9.10
CA CYS A 184 52.98 -45.33 8.50
C CYS A 184 54.15 -44.43 8.94
N GLN A 185 53.94 -43.11 8.98
CA GLN A 185 54.96 -42.18 9.50
C GLN A 185 55.26 -42.42 10.99
N LEU A 186 54.24 -42.70 11.80
CA LEU A 186 54.41 -43.02 13.22
C LEU A 186 55.15 -44.35 13.42
N ALA A 187 54.87 -45.37 12.58
CA ALA A 187 55.60 -46.63 12.55
C ALA A 187 57.06 -46.48 12.10
N ALA A 188 57.37 -45.49 11.25
CA ALA A 188 58.73 -45.13 10.89
C ALA A 188 59.46 -44.38 12.01
N PHE A 189 58.73 -43.64 12.85
CA PHE A 189 59.27 -42.91 13.99
C PHE A 189 59.58 -43.83 15.19
N ASP A 190 58.69 -44.77 15.52
CA ASP A 190 58.87 -45.75 16.59
C ASP A 190 58.40 -47.14 16.15
N ALA A 191 59.31 -48.12 16.17
CA ALA A 191 59.02 -49.49 15.75
C ALA A 191 57.86 -50.15 16.54
N ARG A 192 57.65 -49.76 17.81
CA ARG A 192 56.55 -50.26 18.64
C ARG A 192 55.18 -49.84 18.11
N ALA A 193 55.10 -48.71 17.42
CA ALA A 193 53.86 -48.24 16.81
C ALA A 193 53.43 -49.12 15.64
N SER A 194 54.36 -49.74 14.90
CA SER A 194 54.02 -50.66 13.80
C SER A 194 53.23 -51.88 14.28
N GLU A 195 53.53 -52.39 15.47
CA GLU A 195 52.81 -53.53 16.07
C GLU A 195 51.48 -53.09 16.69
N ALA A 196 51.47 -51.95 17.39
CA ALA A 196 50.29 -51.45 18.09
C ALA A 196 49.18 -50.87 17.17
N LEU A 197 49.53 -50.38 15.97
CA LEU A 197 48.59 -49.73 15.05
C LEU A 197 47.93 -50.69 14.06
N ASN A 198 48.38 -51.95 14.01
CA ASN A 198 47.78 -53.04 13.25
C ASN A 198 46.84 -53.87 14.13
N VAL A 199 45.96 -54.66 13.50
CA VAL A 199 45.02 -55.53 14.22
C VAL A 199 45.77 -56.62 14.99
N SER A 200 45.41 -56.83 16.25
CA SER A 200 46.00 -57.90 17.07
C SER A 200 45.49 -59.27 16.63
N GLU A 201 46.29 -60.31 16.87
CA GLU A 201 45.91 -61.70 16.58
C GLU A 201 44.63 -62.12 17.30
N ASP A 202 44.45 -61.67 18.54
CA ASP A 202 43.25 -61.94 19.35
C ASP A 202 42.00 -61.28 18.76
N ALA A 203 42.11 -60.08 18.19
CA ALA A 203 41.02 -59.40 17.51
C ALA A 203 40.62 -60.12 16.20
N LEU A 204 41.60 -60.64 15.45
CA LEU A 204 41.33 -61.47 14.26
C LEU A 204 40.64 -62.80 14.61
N LYS A 205 41.10 -63.47 15.69
CA LYS A 205 40.46 -64.70 16.20
C LYS A 205 39.01 -64.45 16.64
N ALA A 206 38.73 -63.28 17.22
CA ALA A 206 37.37 -62.89 17.62
C ALA A 206 36.43 -62.64 16.43
N MET A 207 36.97 -62.29 15.25
CA MET A 207 36.20 -62.10 14.02
C MET A 207 35.90 -63.40 13.25
N ALA A 208 36.71 -64.44 13.45
CA ALA A 208 36.62 -65.73 12.74
C ALA A 208 35.28 -66.49 12.82
N PRO A 209 34.51 -66.49 13.93
CA PRO A 209 33.27 -67.28 14.02
C PRO A 209 32.06 -66.67 13.27
N THR A 210 32.17 -65.45 12.74
CA THR A 210 31.07 -64.78 12.01
C THR A 210 31.34 -64.81 10.51
N ALA A 211 30.29 -64.93 9.68
CA ALA A 211 30.45 -64.82 8.23
C ALA A 211 31.02 -63.44 7.85
N LEU A 212 32.26 -63.40 7.40
CA LEU A 212 32.98 -62.17 7.07
C LEU A 212 32.40 -61.55 5.79
N GLN A 213 31.85 -60.35 5.89
CA GLN A 213 31.40 -59.55 4.76
C GLN A 213 32.28 -58.31 4.66
N ALA A 214 32.74 -57.98 3.45
CA ALA A 214 33.64 -56.85 3.21
C ALA A 214 33.09 -55.52 3.77
N ASN A 215 31.77 -55.34 3.79
CA ASN A 215 31.12 -54.10 4.25
C ASN A 215 30.80 -54.08 5.75
N ALA A 216 31.21 -55.09 6.52
CA ALA A 216 30.97 -55.12 7.96
C ALA A 216 31.83 -54.06 8.67
N PRO A 217 31.30 -53.34 9.69
CA PRO A 217 32.05 -52.34 10.45
C PRO A 217 33.39 -52.86 10.99
N ALA A 218 33.41 -54.11 11.47
CA ALA A 218 34.61 -54.78 11.96
C ALA A 218 35.74 -54.92 10.91
N ILE A 219 35.42 -54.85 9.62
CA ILE A 219 36.39 -54.90 8.52
C ILE A 219 36.68 -53.49 8.01
N SER A 220 35.67 -52.62 7.84
CA SER A 220 35.88 -51.23 7.37
C SER A 220 36.64 -50.33 8.35
N ASP A 221 36.59 -50.63 9.65
CA ASP A 221 37.30 -49.88 10.69
C ASP A 221 38.80 -50.20 10.76
N LEU A 222 39.21 -51.34 10.19
CA LEU A 222 40.63 -51.70 10.08
C LEU A 222 41.38 -50.74 9.14
N PRO A 223 42.71 -50.57 9.31
CA PRO A 223 43.53 -49.78 8.40
C PRO A 223 43.37 -50.20 6.94
N LEU A 224 43.62 -49.27 6.01
CA LEU A 224 43.48 -49.51 4.56
C LEU A 224 44.39 -50.61 4.03
N ALA A 225 45.57 -50.76 4.62
CA ALA A 225 46.52 -51.83 4.37
C ALA A 225 47.29 -52.10 5.67
N HIS A 226 48.16 -53.12 5.68
CA HIS A 226 49.05 -53.35 6.80
C HIS A 226 49.98 -52.13 6.99
N VAL A 227 49.98 -51.53 8.18
CA VAL A 227 50.82 -50.37 8.49
C VAL A 227 52.27 -50.83 8.55
N THR A 228 53.13 -50.21 7.74
CA THR A 228 54.57 -50.46 7.72
C THR A 228 55.35 -49.14 7.79
N PRO A 229 56.64 -49.14 8.15
CA PRO A 229 57.49 -47.96 8.12
C PRO A 229 57.70 -47.36 6.72
N ALA A 230 57.37 -48.10 5.67
CA ALA A 230 57.33 -47.56 4.31
C ALA A 230 56.10 -46.66 4.19
N ALA A 231 56.31 -45.34 4.14
CA ALA A 231 55.26 -44.32 4.09
C ALA A 231 54.51 -44.27 2.73
N SER A 232 54.05 -45.43 2.26
CA SER A 232 53.38 -45.63 0.96
C SER A 232 52.27 -46.66 1.06
N LEU A 233 51.12 -46.37 0.45
CA LEU A 233 49.96 -47.27 0.34
C LEU A 233 50.02 -48.06 -0.97
N SER A 234 50.06 -49.40 -0.91
CA SER A 234 49.93 -50.25 -2.10
C SER A 234 48.55 -50.09 -2.75
N LEU A 235 48.49 -49.92 -4.07
CA LEU A 235 47.25 -49.76 -4.85
C LEU A 235 46.77 -51.07 -5.51
N VAL A 236 47.50 -52.17 -5.32
CA VAL A 236 47.28 -53.44 -6.06
C VAL A 236 47.04 -54.61 -5.12
N SER A 237 47.84 -54.76 -4.07
CA SER A 237 47.79 -55.92 -3.17
C SER A 237 47.88 -55.54 -1.70
N GLY A 238 47.42 -56.41 -0.81
CA GLY A 238 47.49 -56.19 0.65
C GLY A 238 46.50 -55.15 1.17
N LEU A 239 45.44 -54.89 0.41
CA LEU A 239 44.39 -53.95 0.75
C LEU A 239 43.31 -54.59 1.62
N ASN A 240 42.74 -53.78 2.49
CA ASN A 240 41.54 -54.13 3.24
C ASN A 240 40.38 -54.40 2.27
N PRO A 241 39.72 -55.57 2.34
CA PRO A 241 38.61 -55.94 1.45
C PRO A 241 37.47 -54.93 1.41
N ALA A 242 37.21 -54.21 2.52
CA ALA A 242 36.18 -53.17 2.59
C ALA A 242 36.43 -51.98 1.67
N TRP A 243 37.70 -51.71 1.36
CA TRP A 243 38.14 -50.51 0.64
C TRP A 243 38.83 -50.85 -0.69
N ALA A 244 39.12 -52.13 -0.96
CA ALA A 244 39.89 -52.56 -2.12
C ALA A 244 39.29 -52.10 -3.46
N GLU A 245 37.96 -52.15 -3.61
CA GLU A 245 37.27 -51.69 -4.81
C GLU A 245 37.40 -50.16 -4.99
N GLN A 246 37.25 -49.39 -3.91
CA GLN A 246 37.36 -47.93 -3.94
C GLN A 246 38.80 -47.48 -4.20
N ILE A 247 39.81 -48.19 -3.65
CA ILE A 247 41.22 -47.93 -3.92
C ILE A 247 41.60 -48.32 -5.36
N ALA A 248 41.04 -49.40 -5.90
CA ALA A 248 41.19 -49.73 -7.33
C ALA A 248 40.57 -48.65 -8.23
N ALA A 249 39.38 -48.16 -7.88
CA ALA A 249 38.75 -47.03 -8.57
C ALA A 249 39.60 -45.75 -8.48
N LEU A 250 40.17 -45.43 -7.31
CA LEU A 250 41.09 -44.31 -7.14
C LEU A 250 42.33 -44.46 -8.02
N ARG A 251 42.91 -45.68 -8.09
CA ARG A 251 44.06 -45.98 -8.95
C ARG A 251 43.73 -45.72 -10.42
N ASP A 252 42.65 -46.32 -10.91
CA ASP A 252 42.31 -46.33 -12.33
C ASP A 252 41.78 -44.97 -12.81
N GLN A 253 40.98 -44.28 -11.99
CA GLN A 253 40.29 -43.05 -12.38
C GLN A 253 41.04 -41.76 -12.01
N VAL A 254 41.96 -41.80 -11.05
CA VAL A 254 42.65 -40.59 -10.54
C VAL A 254 44.16 -40.71 -10.59
N VAL A 255 44.74 -41.77 -10.02
CA VAL A 255 46.21 -41.90 -9.94
C VAL A 255 46.82 -42.09 -11.32
N GLN A 256 46.30 -43.03 -12.11
CA GLN A 256 46.82 -43.33 -13.44
C GLN A 256 46.75 -42.13 -14.40
N PRO A 257 45.62 -41.39 -14.49
CA PRO A 257 45.55 -40.22 -15.37
C PRO A 257 46.37 -39.01 -14.89
N LEU A 258 46.54 -38.80 -13.57
CA LEU A 258 47.26 -37.64 -13.04
C LEU A 258 48.77 -37.87 -12.91
N LEU A 259 49.18 -39.03 -12.39
CA LEU A 259 50.56 -39.33 -12.00
C LEU A 259 51.20 -40.46 -12.83
N GLY A 260 50.45 -41.12 -13.71
CA GLY A 260 50.90 -42.27 -14.47
C GLY A 260 50.73 -43.59 -13.72
N GLN A 261 51.23 -44.70 -14.29
CA GLN A 261 51.18 -46.01 -13.63
C GLN A 261 52.01 -46.02 -12.35
N GLN A 262 51.33 -46.17 -11.22
CA GLN A 262 51.89 -46.23 -9.88
C GLN A 262 51.33 -47.46 -9.17
N GLU A 263 52.20 -48.27 -8.56
CA GLU A 263 51.79 -49.45 -7.77
C GLU A 263 51.59 -49.12 -6.30
N ALA A 264 52.16 -47.99 -5.83
CA ALA A 264 52.01 -47.48 -4.48
C ALA A 264 51.85 -45.96 -4.49
N LEU A 265 51.16 -45.43 -3.49
CA LEU A 265 50.86 -44.02 -3.31
C LEU A 265 51.63 -43.48 -2.11
N SER A 266 52.57 -42.57 -2.33
CA SER A 266 53.29 -41.90 -1.24
C SER A 266 52.53 -40.66 -0.72
N VAL A 267 53.02 -40.10 0.39
CA VAL A 267 52.53 -38.81 0.91
C VAL A 267 52.69 -37.68 -0.11
N ALA A 268 53.80 -37.66 -0.86
CA ALA A 268 54.03 -36.63 -1.87
C ALA A 268 53.05 -36.77 -3.04
N ASP A 269 52.77 -38.00 -3.47
CA ASP A 269 51.81 -38.28 -4.55
C ASP A 269 50.39 -37.88 -4.13
N TRP A 270 50.00 -38.18 -2.89
CA TRP A 270 48.70 -37.80 -2.35
C TRP A 270 48.52 -36.27 -2.31
N GLN A 271 49.55 -35.53 -1.87
CA GLN A 271 49.52 -34.06 -1.88
C GLN A 271 49.50 -33.49 -3.30
N ALA A 272 50.20 -34.13 -4.26
CA ALA A 272 50.17 -33.72 -5.66
C ALA A 272 48.77 -33.90 -6.29
N ILE A 273 48.06 -34.99 -5.97
CA ILE A 273 46.67 -35.21 -6.41
C ILE A 273 45.76 -34.13 -5.84
N LYS A 274 45.84 -33.83 -4.54
CA LYS A 274 45.06 -32.76 -3.91
C LYS A 274 45.36 -31.39 -4.52
N ALA A 275 46.63 -31.09 -4.80
CA ALA A 275 47.04 -29.84 -5.42
C ALA A 275 46.47 -29.68 -6.85
N ARG A 276 46.44 -30.76 -7.64
CA ARG A 276 45.84 -30.74 -8.99
C ARG A 276 44.33 -30.58 -8.97
N LEU A 277 43.65 -31.12 -7.96
CA LEU A 277 42.19 -30.99 -7.81
C LEU A 277 41.76 -29.72 -7.07
N ALA A 278 42.69 -28.97 -6.46
CA ALA A 278 42.39 -27.75 -5.71
C ALA A 278 41.65 -26.67 -6.52
N PRO A 279 41.97 -26.39 -7.81
CA PRO A 279 41.19 -25.46 -8.62
C PRO A 279 39.73 -25.89 -8.83
N TYR A 280 39.48 -27.20 -8.99
CA TYR A 280 38.14 -27.75 -9.12
C TYR A 280 37.35 -27.63 -7.81
N ALA A 281 38.01 -27.89 -6.67
CA ALA A 281 37.42 -27.68 -5.35
C ALA A 281 37.05 -26.20 -5.10
N ALA A 282 37.93 -25.27 -5.48
CA ALA A 282 37.68 -23.84 -5.38
C ALA A 282 36.52 -23.39 -6.29
N TRP A 283 36.45 -23.93 -7.50
CA TRP A 283 35.33 -23.71 -8.42
C TRP A 283 34.00 -24.22 -7.84
N LEU A 284 33.95 -25.45 -7.33
CA LEU A 284 32.75 -26.00 -6.67
C LEU A 284 32.30 -25.14 -5.48
N ALA A 285 33.25 -24.66 -4.67
CA ALA A 285 32.96 -23.79 -3.52
C ALA A 285 32.44 -22.40 -3.95
N ALA A 286 32.80 -21.94 -5.15
CA ALA A 286 32.37 -20.67 -5.73
C ALA A 286 31.04 -20.77 -6.50
N LYS A 287 30.29 -21.88 -6.35
CA LYS A 287 28.99 -22.04 -7.01
C LYS A 287 28.01 -20.95 -6.57
N PRO A 288 27.45 -20.17 -7.51
CA PRO A 288 26.53 -19.10 -7.17
C PRO A 288 25.21 -19.68 -6.65
N ASP A 289 24.59 -18.95 -5.72
CA ASP A 289 23.23 -19.22 -5.28
C ASP A 289 22.25 -18.77 -6.39
N PRO A 290 21.31 -19.63 -6.82
CA PRO A 290 20.33 -19.31 -7.86
C PRO A 290 19.45 -18.09 -7.56
N ASP A 291 19.33 -17.68 -6.29
CA ASP A 291 18.56 -16.51 -5.88
C ASP A 291 19.43 -15.31 -5.46
N ALA A 292 20.76 -15.47 -5.46
CA ALA A 292 21.67 -14.40 -5.07
C ALA A 292 21.80 -13.32 -6.16
N VAL A 293 21.87 -12.07 -5.70
CA VAL A 293 22.14 -10.90 -6.53
C VAL A 293 23.46 -10.31 -6.07
N SER A 294 24.38 -10.09 -6.99
CA SER A 294 25.67 -9.46 -6.70
C SER A 294 25.48 -8.05 -6.13
N ASP A 295 26.34 -7.68 -5.18
CA ASP A 295 26.27 -6.36 -4.53
C ASP A 295 26.34 -5.22 -5.55
N GLY A 296 27.17 -5.35 -6.59
CA GLY A 296 27.29 -4.36 -7.66
C GLY A 296 26.00 -4.15 -8.45
N VAL A 297 25.30 -5.21 -8.83
CA VAL A 297 24.02 -5.11 -9.58
C VAL A 297 22.90 -4.60 -8.69
N ARG A 298 22.84 -5.05 -7.43
CA ARG A 298 21.88 -4.55 -6.45
C ARG A 298 22.05 -3.05 -6.21
N ASP A 299 23.29 -2.61 -6.00
CA ASP A 299 23.58 -1.22 -5.69
C ASP A 299 23.48 -0.31 -6.93
N LEU A 300 23.71 -0.85 -8.14
CA LEU A 300 23.40 -0.16 -9.40
C LEU A 300 21.89 0.08 -9.56
N GLU A 301 21.05 -0.93 -9.31
CA GLU A 301 19.59 -0.75 -9.30
C GLU A 301 19.22 0.33 -8.28
N LYS A 302 19.75 0.22 -7.05
CA LYS A 302 19.49 1.16 -5.97
C LYS A 302 19.87 2.60 -6.34
N LEU A 303 21.07 2.82 -6.87
CA LEU A 303 21.54 4.14 -7.27
C LEU A 303 20.70 4.73 -8.41
N SER A 304 20.35 3.92 -9.42
CA SER A 304 19.50 4.38 -10.53
C SER A 304 18.12 4.85 -10.07
N ARG A 305 17.50 4.10 -9.14
CA ARG A 305 16.22 4.45 -8.52
C ARG A 305 16.34 5.71 -7.71
N TYR A 306 17.40 5.83 -6.91
CA TYR A 306 17.61 7.01 -6.07
C TYR A 306 17.78 8.29 -6.89
N VAL A 307 18.50 8.24 -8.02
CA VAL A 307 18.63 9.37 -8.96
C VAL A 307 17.29 9.77 -9.57
N ARG A 308 16.44 8.80 -9.93
CA ARG A 308 15.11 9.06 -10.48
C ARG A 308 14.13 9.61 -9.43
N ASP A 309 14.16 9.03 -8.23
CA ASP A 309 13.01 9.06 -7.32
C ASP A 309 13.20 9.93 -6.06
N LEU A 310 14.43 10.11 -5.53
CA LEU A 310 14.63 10.77 -4.23
C LEU A 310 14.09 12.20 -4.18
N GLN A 311 14.30 12.99 -5.24
CA GLN A 311 13.75 14.36 -5.29
C GLN A 311 12.22 14.36 -5.26
N THR A 312 11.61 13.47 -6.04
CA THR A 312 10.14 13.36 -6.11
C THR A 312 9.59 12.90 -4.78
N LEU A 313 10.21 11.89 -4.15
CA LEU A 313 9.83 11.40 -2.83
C LEU A 313 9.95 12.50 -1.77
N ALA A 314 11.09 13.19 -1.70
CA ALA A 314 11.30 14.28 -0.75
C ALA A 314 10.29 15.42 -0.93
N ASN A 315 9.98 15.82 -2.17
CA ASN A 315 8.97 16.82 -2.46
C ASN A 315 7.55 16.38 -2.05
N ASN A 316 7.25 15.07 -2.14
CA ASN A 316 5.95 14.50 -1.75
C ASN A 316 5.86 14.09 -0.27
N PHE A 317 6.98 14.03 0.44
CA PHE A 317 7.06 13.61 1.83
C PHE A 317 7.29 14.82 2.77
N VAL A 318 8.33 15.60 2.49
CA VAL A 318 8.77 16.72 3.32
C VAL A 318 7.89 17.94 3.12
N ALA A 319 7.51 18.26 1.88
CA ALA A 319 6.82 19.51 1.54
C ALA A 319 5.39 19.32 1.03
N PHE A 320 5.01 18.13 0.56
CA PHE A 320 3.75 17.88 -0.17
C PHE A 320 3.58 18.83 -1.39
N LYS A 321 4.71 19.17 -2.04
CA LYS A 321 4.78 20.16 -3.13
C LYS A 321 3.79 19.85 -4.24
N ASN A 322 3.73 18.60 -4.69
CA ASN A 322 2.86 18.20 -5.79
C ASN A 322 1.38 18.39 -5.45
N PHE A 323 0.98 18.12 -4.20
CA PHE A 323 -0.39 18.31 -3.74
C PHE A 323 -0.79 19.79 -3.74
N TYR A 324 0.05 20.67 -3.20
CA TYR A 324 -0.30 22.07 -2.96
C TYR A 324 -0.05 23.01 -4.13
N ILE A 325 0.87 22.66 -5.05
CA ILE A 325 1.22 23.50 -6.22
C ILE A 325 0.48 23.02 -7.49
N ALA A 326 -0.29 21.93 -7.43
CA ALA A 326 -1.03 21.37 -8.57
C ALA A 326 -0.14 21.07 -9.81
N GLN A 327 1.17 20.86 -9.61
CA GLN A 327 2.13 20.45 -10.64
C GLN A 327 2.13 18.93 -10.89
N GLY A 328 1.20 18.20 -10.28
CA GLY A 328 1.02 16.76 -10.45
C GLY A 328 0.14 16.18 -9.35
N LYS A 329 -0.07 14.87 -9.37
CA LYS A 329 -0.73 14.14 -8.29
C LYS A 329 0.30 13.77 -7.21
N ALA A 330 -0.06 13.95 -5.95
CA ALA A 330 0.75 13.53 -4.81
C ALA A 330 0.79 11.99 -4.69
N THR A 331 1.77 11.47 -3.96
CA THR A 331 1.94 10.01 -3.77
C THR A 331 0.75 9.36 -3.09
N PHE A 332 0.05 10.03 -2.17
CA PHE A 332 -1.14 9.49 -1.54
C PHE A 332 -2.42 9.59 -2.40
N GLN A 333 -2.40 10.26 -3.56
CA GLN A 333 -3.56 10.39 -4.44
C GLN A 333 -3.61 9.22 -5.43
N VAL A 334 -4.54 8.29 -5.21
CA VAL A 334 -4.64 7.02 -5.96
C VAL A 334 -5.37 7.13 -7.30
N GLY A 335 -6.14 8.20 -7.50
CA GLY A 335 -6.96 8.32 -8.70
C GLY A 335 -7.97 9.47 -8.65
N THR A 336 -8.96 9.42 -9.53
CA THR A 336 -10.05 10.38 -9.61
C THR A 336 -11.39 9.63 -9.63
N LEU A 337 -12.29 9.99 -8.71
CA LEU A 337 -13.65 9.43 -8.65
C LEU A 337 -14.63 10.34 -9.38
N TYR A 338 -15.41 9.78 -10.30
CA TYR A 338 -16.53 10.45 -10.94
C TYR A 338 -17.84 10.00 -10.33
N LEU A 339 -18.56 10.95 -9.74
CA LEU A 339 -19.83 10.69 -9.07
C LEU A 339 -20.69 11.96 -9.10
N ASP A 340 -21.98 11.82 -9.40
CA ASP A 340 -22.96 12.92 -9.32
C ASP A 340 -22.61 14.16 -10.18
N GLY A 341 -22.05 13.94 -11.37
CA GLY A 341 -21.63 15.04 -12.25
C GLY A 341 -20.43 15.82 -11.70
N ARG A 342 -19.60 15.18 -10.87
CA ARG A 342 -18.40 15.77 -10.26
C ARG A 342 -17.22 14.82 -10.43
N SER A 343 -16.03 15.39 -10.51
CA SER A 343 -14.78 14.66 -10.36
C SER A 343 -14.11 15.03 -9.04
N CYS A 344 -13.71 14.02 -8.27
CA CYS A 344 -13.00 14.17 -7.01
C CYS A 344 -11.55 13.70 -7.18
N ASP A 345 -10.60 14.63 -7.08
CA ASP A 345 -9.17 14.35 -7.31
C ASP A 345 -8.41 13.98 -6.02
N LEU A 346 -8.99 14.27 -4.85
CA LEU A 346 -8.47 13.79 -3.57
C LEU A 346 -9.12 12.45 -3.23
N CYS A 347 -8.56 11.39 -3.80
CA CYS A 347 -8.88 10.00 -3.47
C CYS A 347 -7.67 9.33 -2.85
N VAL A 348 -7.84 8.68 -1.69
CA VAL A 348 -6.80 7.89 -1.00
C VAL A 348 -7.19 6.42 -0.94
N ALA A 349 -6.23 5.50 -1.05
CA ALA A 349 -6.48 4.08 -0.78
C ALA A 349 -6.81 3.89 0.70
N VAL A 350 -7.69 2.94 1.00
CA VAL A 350 -8.10 2.63 2.36
C VAL A 350 -8.19 1.13 2.54
N SER A 351 -7.46 0.60 3.52
CA SER A 351 -7.53 -0.84 3.85
C SER A 351 -8.78 -1.19 4.67
N ASP A 352 -9.18 -0.31 5.60
CA ASP A 352 -10.34 -0.50 6.47
C ASP A 352 -11.15 0.80 6.56
N ALA A 353 -12.27 0.85 5.84
CA ALA A 353 -13.14 2.03 5.78
C ALA A 353 -13.73 2.41 7.15
N ALA A 354 -13.95 1.46 8.05
CA ALA A 354 -14.55 1.73 9.35
C ALA A 354 -13.54 2.40 10.29
N LYS A 355 -12.33 1.82 10.41
CA LYS A 355 -11.24 2.40 11.20
C LYS A 355 -10.81 3.75 10.65
N HIS A 356 -10.66 3.84 9.33
CA HIS A 356 -10.27 5.08 8.69
C HIS A 356 -11.30 6.19 8.90
N ALA A 357 -12.61 5.89 8.80
CA ALA A 357 -13.65 6.88 9.01
C ALA A 357 -13.67 7.46 10.44
N ALA A 358 -13.28 6.67 11.44
CA ALA A 358 -13.23 7.13 12.84
C ALA A 358 -12.22 8.27 13.00
N LEU A 359 -10.98 8.08 12.52
CA LEU A 359 -9.93 9.10 12.61
C LEU A 359 -10.16 10.25 11.61
N ALA A 360 -10.54 9.93 10.37
CA ALA A 360 -10.71 10.92 9.32
C ALA A 360 -11.91 11.86 9.53
N SER A 361 -12.86 11.52 10.41
CA SER A 361 -13.91 12.46 10.85
C SER A 361 -13.34 13.75 11.47
N LEU A 362 -12.13 13.70 12.03
CA LEU A 362 -11.43 14.88 12.57
C LEU A 362 -10.94 15.84 11.46
N ALA A 363 -10.88 15.39 10.21
CA ALA A 363 -10.46 16.19 9.06
C ALA A 363 -11.46 17.28 8.66
N ARG A 364 -12.73 17.17 9.10
CA ARG A 364 -13.83 18.11 8.79
C ARG A 364 -14.12 18.24 7.29
N ILE A 365 -13.86 17.19 6.53
CA ILE A 365 -14.10 17.08 5.09
C ILE A 365 -15.17 16.02 4.86
N CYS A 366 -16.07 16.23 3.90
CA CYS A 366 -17.03 15.19 3.53
C CYS A 366 -16.28 14.09 2.79
N LEU A 367 -16.29 12.87 3.33
CA LEU A 367 -15.59 11.72 2.78
C LEU A 367 -16.59 10.66 2.35
N VAL A 368 -16.43 10.16 1.14
CA VAL A 368 -17.24 9.09 0.57
C VAL A 368 -16.32 7.89 0.36
N TYR A 369 -16.62 6.80 1.07
CA TYR A 369 -15.92 5.54 0.96
C TYR A 369 -16.57 4.70 -0.12
N CYS A 370 -15.79 4.28 -1.10
CA CYS A 370 -16.24 3.46 -2.21
C CYS A 370 -15.47 2.15 -2.26
N ASP A 371 -16.17 1.05 -2.47
CA ASP A 371 -15.57 -0.20 -2.90
C ASP A 371 -15.52 -0.19 -4.43
N CYS A 372 -14.32 -0.32 -4.97
CA CYS A 372 -14.01 -0.32 -6.38
C CYS A 372 -13.69 -1.74 -6.82
N VAL A 373 -14.37 -2.22 -7.86
CA VAL A 373 -14.21 -3.58 -8.39
C VAL A 373 -13.83 -3.51 -9.86
N ARG A 374 -12.87 -4.33 -10.26
CA ARG A 374 -12.47 -4.51 -11.65
C ARG A 374 -12.12 -5.98 -11.90
N GLY A 375 -13.09 -6.72 -12.44
CA GLY A 375 -12.96 -8.17 -12.59
C GLY A 375 -12.72 -8.86 -11.23
N PRO A 376 -11.62 -9.62 -11.05
CA PRO A 376 -11.30 -10.24 -9.76
C PRO A 376 -10.67 -9.28 -8.74
N GLU A 377 -10.17 -8.12 -9.19
CA GLU A 377 -9.47 -7.17 -8.33
C GLU A 377 -10.46 -6.29 -7.56
N LYS A 378 -10.15 -6.01 -6.29
CA LYS A 378 -10.93 -5.13 -5.43
C LYS A 378 -10.01 -4.15 -4.72
N MET A 379 -10.46 -2.91 -4.61
CA MET A 379 -9.79 -1.88 -3.84
C MET A 379 -10.83 -1.00 -3.15
N SER A 380 -10.53 -0.50 -1.96
CA SER A 380 -11.39 0.46 -1.27
C SER A 380 -10.71 1.81 -1.25
N VAL A 381 -11.48 2.88 -1.55
CA VAL A 381 -10.97 4.25 -1.64
C VAL A 381 -11.84 5.19 -0.83
N ALA A 382 -11.22 6.24 -0.28
CA ALA A 382 -11.93 7.37 0.30
C ALA A 382 -11.75 8.60 -0.60
N ALA A 383 -12.85 9.08 -1.15
CA ALA A 383 -12.89 10.29 -1.97
C ALA A 383 -13.38 11.48 -1.15
N ALA A 384 -12.67 12.60 -1.22
CA ALA A 384 -13.03 13.83 -0.56
C ALA A 384 -13.89 14.73 -1.45
N PHE A 385 -15.08 15.09 -0.95
CA PHE A 385 -15.99 16.04 -1.58
C PHE A 385 -15.82 17.41 -0.94
N THR A 386 -15.17 18.32 -1.66
CA THR A 386 -14.80 19.64 -1.16
C THR A 386 -15.58 20.79 -1.82
N ALA A 387 -16.31 20.52 -2.91
CA ALA A 387 -17.21 21.44 -3.60
C ALA A 387 -18.57 20.80 -3.96
N GLY A 388 -19.62 21.63 -4.04
CA GLY A 388 -21.00 21.21 -4.31
C GLY A 388 -21.87 21.02 -3.04
N ASP A 389 -22.71 19.99 -3.05
CA ASP A 389 -23.64 19.61 -1.97
C ASP A 389 -23.68 18.09 -1.73
N SER A 390 -24.34 17.63 -0.67
CA SER A 390 -24.43 16.20 -0.33
C SER A 390 -25.79 15.58 -0.65
N ASP A 391 -26.64 16.25 -1.43
CA ASP A 391 -28.05 15.83 -1.59
C ASP A 391 -28.20 14.47 -2.28
N GLN A 392 -27.26 14.16 -3.16
CA GLN A 392 -27.26 13.01 -4.05
C GLN A 392 -26.25 11.92 -3.64
N LEU A 393 -25.51 12.13 -2.56
CA LEU A 393 -24.56 11.18 -2.01
C LEU A 393 -25.29 10.22 -1.07
N MET A 394 -25.50 8.98 -1.52
CA MET A 394 -26.22 7.95 -0.77
C MET A 394 -25.45 6.63 -0.85
N VAL A 395 -25.45 5.89 0.26
CA VAL A 395 -24.88 4.53 0.30
C VAL A 395 -25.60 3.65 -0.73
N GLY A 396 -24.83 2.88 -1.49
CA GLY A 396 -25.30 2.05 -2.60
C GLY A 396 -25.37 2.74 -3.96
N ARG A 397 -25.04 4.04 -4.06
CA ARG A 397 -24.90 4.72 -5.36
C ARG A 397 -23.62 4.28 -6.06
N ASN A 398 -23.73 4.07 -7.36
CA ASN A 398 -22.59 3.72 -8.21
C ASN A 398 -21.94 4.98 -8.81
N GLY A 399 -20.63 4.90 -9.03
CA GLY A 399 -19.79 5.85 -9.73
C GLY A 399 -18.69 5.12 -10.49
N VAL A 400 -17.82 5.88 -11.13
CA VAL A 400 -16.67 5.33 -11.87
C VAL A 400 -15.39 5.90 -11.28
N PHE A 401 -14.47 5.04 -10.89
CA PHE A 401 -13.16 5.44 -10.39
C PHE A 401 -12.09 5.17 -11.44
N TYR A 402 -11.24 6.17 -11.70
CA TYR A 402 -10.07 6.01 -12.56
C TYR A 402 -8.81 6.04 -11.71
N ASP A 403 -8.00 5.00 -11.80
CA ASP A 403 -6.69 4.97 -11.15
C ASP A 403 -5.67 5.88 -11.87
N ARG A 404 -4.43 5.94 -11.36
CA ARG A 404 -3.35 6.72 -12.00
C ARG A 404 -2.90 6.20 -13.36
N GLN A 405 -3.19 4.94 -13.67
CA GLN A 405 -2.89 4.32 -14.96
C GLN A 405 -4.03 4.58 -15.99
N GLY A 406 -5.10 5.26 -15.58
CA GLY A 406 -6.26 5.56 -16.41
C GLY A 406 -7.21 4.38 -16.58
N ARG A 407 -7.08 3.33 -15.76
CA ARG A 407 -7.95 2.16 -15.80
C ARG A 407 -9.21 2.46 -15.00
N ASP A 408 -10.35 2.05 -15.54
CA ASP A 408 -11.67 2.26 -14.97
C ASP A 408 -12.06 1.14 -14.00
N TRP A 409 -12.73 1.53 -12.92
CA TRP A 409 -13.21 0.67 -11.85
C TRP A 409 -14.66 1.03 -11.51
N ASP A 410 -15.48 0.01 -11.29
CA ASP A 410 -16.85 0.19 -10.82
C ASP A 410 -16.83 0.54 -9.33
N ALA A 411 -17.19 1.78 -8.99
CA ALA A 411 -17.16 2.28 -7.62
C ALA A 411 -18.56 2.27 -7.01
N THR A 412 -18.73 1.67 -5.84
CA THR A 412 -20.01 1.66 -5.10
C THR A 412 -19.82 2.30 -3.73
N ILE A 413 -20.66 3.27 -3.37
CA ILE A 413 -20.56 3.95 -2.07
C ILE A 413 -20.97 3.00 -0.94
N VAL A 414 -20.07 2.78 0.01
CA VAL A 414 -20.29 1.92 1.19
C VAL A 414 -20.61 2.75 2.44
N LYS A 415 -19.93 3.90 2.58
CA LYS A 415 -20.05 4.74 3.78
C LYS A 415 -19.80 6.20 3.44
N ILE A 416 -20.47 7.09 4.15
CA ILE A 416 -20.30 8.53 4.02
C ILE A 416 -20.02 9.12 5.40
N VAL A 417 -19.02 9.99 5.48
CA VAL A 417 -18.76 10.84 6.64
C VAL A 417 -19.23 12.24 6.29
N ASP A 418 -20.31 12.66 6.94
CA ASP A 418 -20.99 13.92 6.64
C ASP A 418 -20.32 15.12 7.31
N HIS A 419 -19.83 16.04 6.48
CA HIS A 419 -19.39 17.37 6.88
C HIS A 419 -19.87 18.41 5.85
N PRO A 420 -20.00 19.69 6.23
CA PRO A 420 -20.39 20.74 5.29
C PRO A 420 -19.43 20.82 4.10
N ILE A 421 -19.98 20.77 2.88
CA ILE A 421 -19.22 20.84 1.62
C ILE A 421 -19.10 22.31 1.17
N SER A 422 -20.18 23.09 1.28
CA SER A 422 -20.20 24.51 0.91
C SER A 422 -21.04 25.36 1.87
N LEU A 423 -20.77 26.67 1.89
CA LEU A 423 -21.56 27.62 2.69
C LEU A 423 -23.02 27.68 2.21
N ARG A 424 -23.24 27.58 0.90
CA ARG A 424 -24.59 27.55 0.31
C ARG A 424 -25.39 26.34 0.80
N GLN A 425 -24.76 25.17 0.87
CA GLN A 425 -25.40 23.98 1.42
C GLN A 425 -25.81 24.20 2.88
N ALA A 426 -24.91 24.75 3.71
CA ALA A 426 -25.18 25.00 5.12
C ALA A 426 -26.30 26.03 5.35
N PHE A 427 -26.43 27.01 4.46
CA PHE A 427 -27.53 27.99 4.51
C PHE A 427 -28.90 27.31 4.30
N TRP A 428 -29.00 26.39 3.33
CA TRP A 428 -30.26 25.72 2.99
C TRP A 428 -30.55 24.45 3.80
N SER A 429 -29.58 23.90 4.53
CA SER A 429 -29.73 22.63 5.24
C SER A 429 -30.85 22.61 6.30
N PRO A 430 -31.06 23.66 7.13
CA PRO A 430 -32.14 23.63 8.13
C PRO A 430 -33.52 23.56 7.48
N TYR A 431 -33.73 24.27 6.37
CA TYR A 431 -34.98 24.28 5.62
C TYR A 431 -35.26 22.91 4.97
N LYS A 432 -34.23 22.27 4.41
CA LYS A 432 -34.35 20.92 3.85
C LYS A 432 -34.70 19.90 4.93
N GLN A 433 -34.07 19.99 6.11
CA GLN A 433 -34.39 19.12 7.24
C GLN A 433 -35.83 19.31 7.72
N LEU A 434 -36.29 20.57 7.83
CA LEU A 434 -37.68 20.88 8.16
C LEU A 434 -38.65 20.32 7.13
N ALA A 435 -38.38 20.51 5.83
CA ALA A 435 -39.21 19.98 4.76
C ALA A 435 -39.29 18.44 4.81
N ARG A 436 -38.18 17.74 5.07
CA ARG A 436 -38.14 16.27 5.25
C ARG A 436 -38.94 15.83 6.47
N LEU A 437 -38.86 16.56 7.58
CA LEU A 437 -39.65 16.26 8.76
C LEU A 437 -41.15 16.43 8.48
N VAL A 438 -41.55 17.54 7.85
CA VAL A 438 -42.94 17.80 7.45
C VAL A 438 -43.44 16.73 6.48
N SER A 439 -42.67 16.36 5.46
CA SER A 439 -43.05 15.31 4.52
C SER A 439 -43.18 13.96 5.22
N SER A 440 -42.27 13.62 6.13
CA SER A 440 -42.35 12.36 6.89
C SER A 440 -43.57 12.30 7.82
N GLN A 441 -43.95 13.43 8.42
CA GLN A 441 -45.16 13.53 9.25
C GLN A 441 -46.42 13.44 8.41
N LEU A 442 -46.45 14.10 7.24
CA LEU A 442 -47.56 13.98 6.28
C LEU A 442 -47.69 12.56 5.75
N GLN A 443 -46.58 11.89 5.43
CA GLN A 443 -46.57 10.49 5.00
C GLN A 443 -47.05 9.56 6.13
N LYS A 444 -46.59 9.75 7.38
CA LYS A 444 -47.07 9.00 8.54
C LYS A 444 -48.56 9.23 8.80
N MET A 445 -49.05 10.47 8.64
CA MET A 445 -50.48 10.78 8.75
C MET A 445 -51.31 10.21 7.59
N ALA A 446 -50.78 10.21 6.37
CA ALA A 446 -51.43 9.59 5.22
C ALA A 446 -51.51 8.07 5.40
N ALA A 447 -50.42 7.44 5.85
CA ALA A 447 -50.37 6.02 6.15
C ALA A 447 -51.30 5.63 7.31
N SER A 448 -51.39 6.45 8.37
CA SER A 448 -52.30 6.17 9.49
C SER A 448 -53.77 6.36 9.11
N LYS A 449 -54.09 7.35 8.25
CA LYS A 449 -55.45 7.52 7.69
C LYS A 449 -55.83 6.40 6.73
N ALA A 450 -54.92 5.97 5.86
CA ALA A 450 -55.13 4.84 4.97
C ALA A 450 -55.35 3.53 5.76
N LYS A 451 -54.55 3.29 6.80
CA LYS A 451 -54.75 2.16 7.72
C LYS A 451 -56.10 2.21 8.44
N ALA A 452 -56.53 3.40 8.89
CA ALA A 452 -57.84 3.57 9.51
C ALA A 452 -59.02 3.39 8.52
N SER A 453 -58.84 3.67 7.22
CA SER A 453 -59.84 3.36 6.20
C SER A 453 -59.87 1.87 5.86
N ASP A 454 -58.71 1.21 5.80
CA ASP A 454 -58.62 -0.24 5.58
C ASP A 454 -59.21 -1.03 6.75
N ASP A 455 -58.94 -0.62 8.00
CA ASP A 455 -59.55 -1.22 9.19
C ASP A 455 -61.09 -1.04 9.21
N LYS A 456 -61.60 0.11 8.73
CA LYS A 456 -63.06 0.32 8.57
C LYS A 456 -63.66 -0.56 7.48
N LEU A 457 -62.95 -0.75 6.36
CA LEU A 457 -63.39 -1.65 5.29
C LEU A 457 -63.35 -3.12 5.74
N ALA A 458 -62.36 -3.52 6.53
CA ALA A 458 -62.26 -4.86 7.10
C ALA A 458 -63.40 -5.15 8.11
N VAL A 459 -63.78 -4.17 8.92
CA VAL A 459 -64.95 -4.28 9.83
C VAL A 459 -66.26 -4.40 9.04
N LEU A 460 -66.44 -3.59 7.99
CA LEU A 460 -67.63 -3.66 7.12
C LEU A 460 -67.71 -4.98 6.35
N ALA A 461 -66.58 -5.53 5.90
CA ALA A 461 -66.52 -6.85 5.27
C ALA A 461 -66.83 -7.99 6.25
N ALA A 462 -66.39 -7.87 7.51
CA ALA A 462 -66.71 -8.82 8.57
C ALA A 462 -68.20 -8.79 8.99
N GLU A 463 -68.86 -7.63 8.92
CA GLU A 463 -70.31 -7.50 9.16
C GLU A 463 -71.16 -7.99 7.98
N ALA A 464 -70.67 -7.88 6.73
CA ALA A 464 -71.34 -8.39 5.55
C ALA A 464 -71.37 -9.94 5.48
N GLY A 465 -70.41 -10.62 6.12
CA GLY A 465 -70.36 -12.08 6.21
C GLY A 465 -71.41 -12.72 7.14
N LYS A 466 -72.20 -11.93 7.88
CA LYS A 466 -73.18 -12.43 8.88
C LYS A 466 -74.66 -12.29 8.48
N LYS A 467 -74.98 -12.09 7.20
CA LYS A 467 -76.37 -12.17 6.71
C LYS A 467 -76.56 -13.35 5.76
N GLY A 468 -76.84 -14.52 6.34
CA GLY A 468 -77.41 -15.68 5.67
C GLY A 468 -78.17 -16.54 6.67
N THR A 469 -79.48 -16.71 6.41
CA THR A 469 -80.49 -17.62 7.00
C THR A 469 -81.12 -17.33 8.39
N GLU A 470 -82.47 -17.22 8.35
CA GLU A 470 -83.56 -16.98 9.34
C GLU A 470 -83.69 -17.97 10.54
N PRO A 471 -84.73 -17.92 11.42
CA PRO A 471 -85.20 -16.83 12.29
C PRO A 471 -85.48 -17.26 13.77
N ALA A 472 -85.64 -16.26 14.65
CA ALA A 472 -86.35 -16.23 15.94
C ALA A 472 -85.91 -17.13 17.14
N THR A 473 -85.30 -16.48 18.15
CA THR A 473 -85.78 -16.39 19.57
C THR A 473 -84.79 -15.53 20.41
N ALA A 474 -85.31 -14.63 21.25
CA ALA A 474 -84.54 -13.93 22.30
C ALA A 474 -84.28 -14.88 23.48
N PRO A 475 -83.29 -14.70 24.42
CA PRO A 475 -82.63 -13.44 24.82
C PRO A 475 -81.12 -13.52 25.24
N LYS A 476 -80.40 -12.39 25.24
CA LYS A 476 -79.69 -11.77 26.41
C LYS A 476 -78.68 -10.72 25.94
N ALA A 477 -78.82 -9.53 26.51
CA ALA A 477 -77.90 -8.43 26.35
C ALA A 477 -76.53 -8.77 26.97
N THR A 478 -75.48 -8.63 26.17
CA THR A 478 -74.12 -8.36 26.65
C THR A 478 -73.79 -6.92 26.25
N ALA A 479 -73.40 -6.12 27.24
CA ALA A 479 -73.06 -4.72 27.10
C ALA A 479 -71.90 -4.52 26.11
N PRO A 480 -71.89 -3.46 25.28
CA PRO A 480 -70.70 -3.07 24.56
C PRO A 480 -69.60 -2.75 25.57
N ALA A 481 -68.40 -3.29 25.35
CA ALA A 481 -67.21 -2.88 26.09
C ALA A 481 -67.10 -1.36 26.04
N ALA A 482 -67.02 -0.73 27.22
CA ALA A 482 -66.94 0.72 27.34
C ALA A 482 -65.74 1.24 26.54
N PHE A 483 -66.01 2.10 25.58
CA PHE A 483 -65.03 2.99 24.99
C PHE A 483 -64.51 3.89 26.13
N ASP A 484 -63.27 3.64 26.58
CA ASP A 484 -62.70 4.29 27.76
C ASP A 484 -62.32 5.74 27.45
N VAL A 485 -63.31 6.63 27.57
CA VAL A 485 -63.20 8.07 27.32
C VAL A 485 -62.09 8.70 28.17
N ALA A 486 -61.73 8.14 29.34
CA ALA A 486 -60.67 8.69 30.17
C ALA A 486 -59.27 8.52 29.56
N LYS A 487 -59.00 7.37 28.93
CA LYS A 487 -57.72 7.09 28.24
C LYS A 487 -57.56 7.92 26.96
N PHE A 488 -58.67 8.26 26.30
CA PHE A 488 -58.70 9.13 25.13
C PHE A 488 -58.79 10.61 25.48
N ALA A 489 -59.39 11.00 26.59
CA ALA A 489 -59.50 12.39 27.04
C ALA A 489 -58.13 13.02 27.28
N GLY A 490 -57.16 12.28 27.82
CA GLY A 490 -55.78 12.78 27.96
C GLY A 490 -55.09 13.03 26.61
N ILE A 491 -55.35 12.18 25.61
CA ILE A 491 -54.80 12.33 24.26
C ILE A 491 -55.49 13.48 23.51
N PHE A 492 -56.81 13.59 23.58
CA PHE A 492 -57.57 14.67 22.96
C PHE A 492 -57.34 16.02 23.65
N ALA A 493 -57.15 16.05 24.97
CA ALA A 493 -56.75 17.25 25.69
C ALA A 493 -55.32 17.67 25.33
N ALA A 494 -54.37 16.74 25.21
CA ALA A 494 -53.02 17.05 24.77
C ALA A 494 -52.98 17.57 23.32
N ILE A 495 -53.74 16.96 22.40
CA ILE A 495 -53.86 17.41 21.01
C ILE A 495 -54.58 18.77 20.94
N GLY A 496 -55.64 18.96 21.73
CA GLY A 496 -56.39 20.21 21.80
C GLY A 496 -55.57 21.36 22.39
N LEU A 497 -54.76 21.10 23.41
CA LEU A 497 -53.82 22.07 23.99
C LEU A 497 -52.68 22.39 23.02
N ALA A 498 -52.14 21.39 22.30
CA ALA A 498 -51.10 21.60 21.30
C ALA A 498 -51.59 22.42 20.10
N LEU A 499 -52.79 22.11 19.58
CA LEU A 499 -53.42 22.90 18.52
C LEU A 499 -53.80 24.30 18.99
N GLY A 500 -54.28 24.44 20.24
CA GLY A 500 -54.56 25.73 20.87
C GLY A 500 -53.30 26.59 21.04
N ALA A 501 -52.18 26.00 21.46
CA ALA A 501 -50.90 26.68 21.60
C ALA A 501 -50.29 27.08 20.24
N ILE A 502 -50.45 26.25 19.21
CA ILE A 502 -50.06 26.62 17.84
C ILE A 502 -50.97 27.75 17.33
N GLY A 503 -52.28 27.69 17.61
CA GLY A 503 -53.24 28.72 17.23
C GLY A 503 -52.95 30.08 17.89
N THR A 504 -52.62 30.10 19.18
CA THR A 504 -52.24 31.32 19.89
C THR A 504 -50.88 31.84 19.43
N ALA A 505 -49.91 30.96 19.15
CA ALA A 505 -48.62 31.36 18.58
C ALA A 505 -48.77 31.95 17.17
N LEU A 506 -49.61 31.35 16.31
CA LEU A 506 -49.91 31.87 14.97
C LEU A 506 -50.64 33.21 15.06
N ALA A 507 -51.61 33.35 15.96
CA ALA A 507 -52.34 34.59 16.17
C ALA A 507 -51.44 35.71 16.70
N ALA A 508 -50.51 35.40 17.61
CA ALA A 508 -49.52 36.36 18.09
C ALA A 508 -48.52 36.77 17.01
N LEU A 509 -48.07 35.83 16.16
CA LEU A 509 -47.21 36.11 15.01
C LEU A 509 -47.92 37.00 13.97
N LEU A 510 -49.17 36.68 13.63
CA LEU A 510 -49.98 37.45 12.69
C LEU A 510 -50.31 38.84 13.26
N GLY A 511 -50.72 38.92 14.52
CA GLY A 511 -50.99 40.18 15.22
C GLY A 511 -49.77 41.08 15.31
N GLY A 512 -48.58 40.50 15.56
CA GLY A 512 -47.31 41.21 15.49
C GLY A 512 -47.04 41.75 14.08
N LEU A 513 -47.20 40.92 13.05
CA LEU A 513 -46.99 41.30 11.64
C LEU A 513 -47.89 42.46 11.18
N PHE A 514 -49.13 42.54 11.69
CA PHE A 514 -50.08 43.60 11.36
C PHE A 514 -49.73 44.99 11.91
N THR A 515 -48.79 45.07 12.87
CA THR A 515 -48.34 46.37 13.44
C THR A 515 -47.08 46.93 12.74
N LEU A 516 -46.46 46.16 11.85
CA LEU A 516 -45.26 46.55 11.13
C LEU A 516 -45.59 47.25 9.80
N ALA A 517 -44.81 48.27 9.46
CA ALA A 517 -44.88 48.89 8.14
C ALA A 517 -44.49 47.89 7.04
N TRP A 518 -45.06 48.02 5.84
CA TRP A 518 -44.85 47.07 4.74
C TRP A 518 -43.37 46.83 4.39
N TRP A 519 -42.48 47.80 4.63
CA TRP A 519 -41.02 47.69 4.41
C TRP A 519 -40.31 46.90 5.51
N GLN A 520 -40.87 46.85 6.73
CA GLN A 520 -40.32 46.07 7.85
C GLN A 520 -40.62 44.59 7.68
N ILE A 521 -41.70 44.23 6.99
CA ILE A 521 -42.09 42.84 6.74
C ILE A 521 -40.96 42.05 6.02
N PRO A 522 -40.39 42.52 4.89
CA PRO A 522 -39.20 41.90 4.28
C PRO A 522 -38.00 41.78 5.23
N MET A 523 -37.75 42.77 6.09
CA MET A 523 -36.65 42.73 7.06
C MET A 523 -36.89 41.69 8.16
N VAL A 524 -38.13 41.51 8.61
CA VAL A 524 -38.50 40.45 9.56
C VAL A 524 -38.27 39.08 8.93
N PHE A 525 -38.70 38.86 7.68
CA PHE A 525 -38.42 37.61 6.97
C PHE A 525 -36.93 37.36 6.79
N LEU A 526 -36.16 38.38 6.39
CA LEU A 526 -34.70 38.27 6.29
C LEU A 526 -34.06 37.99 7.65
N GLY A 527 -34.52 38.65 8.72
CA GLY A 527 -34.05 38.45 10.08
C GLY A 527 -34.31 37.03 10.59
N VAL A 528 -35.52 36.51 10.39
CA VAL A 528 -35.85 35.09 10.70
C VAL A 528 -35.02 34.15 9.84
N MET A 529 -34.82 34.46 8.56
CA MET A 529 -34.00 33.64 7.67
C MET A 529 -32.55 33.56 8.16
N LEU A 530 -31.96 34.69 8.56
CA LEU A 530 -30.62 34.76 9.15
C LEU A 530 -30.54 34.16 10.55
N LEU A 531 -31.61 34.23 11.36
CA LEU A 531 -31.64 33.60 12.68
C LEU A 531 -31.62 32.07 12.58
N ILE A 532 -32.35 31.50 11.60
CA ILE A 532 -32.40 30.06 11.36
C ILE A 532 -31.10 29.57 10.70
N SER A 533 -30.63 30.26 9.66
CA SER A 533 -29.49 29.80 8.84
C SER A 533 -28.13 30.31 9.32
N GLY A 534 -28.07 31.47 9.99
CA GLY A 534 -26.84 32.13 10.41
C GLY A 534 -25.94 31.27 11.28
N PRO A 535 -26.45 30.62 12.36
CA PRO A 535 -25.66 29.72 13.18
C PRO A 535 -25.05 28.56 12.36
N ALA A 536 -25.83 27.98 11.42
CA ALA A 536 -25.37 26.89 10.57
C ALA A 536 -24.25 27.34 9.61
N VAL A 537 -24.40 28.52 9.00
CA VAL A 537 -23.39 29.12 8.11
C VAL A 537 -22.11 29.46 8.87
N ILE A 538 -22.20 29.99 10.09
CA ILE A 538 -21.03 30.29 10.93
C ILE A 538 -20.27 29.01 11.28
N VAL A 539 -20.98 27.97 11.73
CA VAL A 539 -20.36 26.66 12.03
C VAL A 539 -19.73 26.06 10.78
N ALA A 540 -20.41 26.12 9.63
CA ALA A 540 -19.85 25.67 8.36
C ALA A 540 -18.61 26.48 7.98
N TRP A 541 -18.61 27.80 8.12
CA TRP A 541 -17.46 28.65 7.84
C TRP A 541 -16.23 28.26 8.67
N PHE A 542 -16.41 28.02 9.98
CA PHE A 542 -15.32 27.54 10.83
C PHE A 542 -14.84 26.14 10.40
N LYS A 543 -15.75 25.20 10.10
CA LYS A 543 -15.40 23.84 9.64
C LYS A 543 -14.65 23.87 8.29
N LEU A 544 -15.13 24.64 7.32
CA LEU A 544 -14.55 24.78 5.99
C LEU A 544 -13.14 25.40 6.03
N ARG A 545 -12.92 26.40 6.88
CA ARG A 545 -11.60 27.05 7.04
C ARG A 545 -10.59 26.20 7.82
N SER A 546 -11.07 25.18 8.53
CA SER A 546 -10.26 24.29 9.37
C SER A 546 -10.18 22.86 8.84
N ARG A 547 -10.53 22.63 7.57
CA ARG A 547 -10.31 21.36 6.87
C ARG A 547 -8.83 21.00 6.93
N ASN A 548 -8.52 19.77 7.31
CA ASN A 548 -7.16 19.30 7.51
C ASN A 548 -6.97 17.93 6.86
N LEU A 549 -5.93 17.79 6.05
CA LEU A 549 -5.56 16.52 5.41
C LEU A 549 -4.95 15.52 6.40
N GLY A 550 -4.33 16.00 7.49
CA GLY A 550 -3.62 15.16 8.47
C GLY A 550 -4.37 13.89 8.89
N PRO A 551 -5.58 14.01 9.49
CA PRO A 551 -6.33 12.84 9.96
C PRO A 551 -6.76 11.85 8.86
N ILE A 552 -6.80 12.28 7.59
CA ILE A 552 -7.08 11.38 6.46
C ILE A 552 -5.85 10.50 6.17
N LEU A 553 -4.65 11.08 6.21
CA LEU A 553 -3.42 10.36 5.93
C LEU A 553 -2.91 9.58 7.14
N ASP A 554 -3.07 10.12 8.35
CA ASP A 554 -2.73 9.41 9.59
C ASP A 554 -3.53 8.09 9.70
N ALA A 555 -4.74 8.05 9.15
CA ALA A 555 -5.57 6.85 9.08
C ALA A 555 -5.01 5.78 8.13
N ASN A 556 -4.13 6.16 7.21
CA ASN A 556 -3.41 5.30 6.27
C ASN A 556 -1.95 5.06 6.67
N GLY A 557 -1.59 5.28 7.94
CA GLY A 557 -0.24 4.99 8.46
C GLY A 557 0.80 6.08 8.21
N TRP A 558 0.40 7.26 7.71
CA TRP A 558 1.30 8.41 7.69
C TRP A 558 1.47 9.00 9.10
N ALA A 559 2.60 9.66 9.35
CA ALA A 559 2.76 10.51 10.53
C ALA A 559 2.82 11.97 10.08
N ILE A 560 1.66 12.62 9.96
CA ILE A 560 1.58 14.02 9.54
C ILE A 560 1.89 14.94 10.74
N ASN A 561 2.91 15.77 10.58
CA ASN A 561 3.37 16.71 11.61
C ASN A 561 2.83 18.13 11.36
N ALA A 562 2.65 18.52 10.09
CA ALA A 562 2.15 19.87 9.77
C ALA A 562 0.62 19.97 9.80
N ARG A 563 0.12 21.20 10.04
CA ARG A 563 -1.30 21.54 9.85
C ARG A 563 -1.61 21.67 8.36
N ALA A 564 -1.72 20.55 7.68
CA ALA A 564 -1.98 20.39 6.26
C ALA A 564 -3.41 20.86 5.86
N ARG A 565 -3.68 22.17 5.94
CA ARG A 565 -5.03 22.69 5.75
C ARG A 565 -5.40 22.81 4.27
N ILE A 566 -6.66 22.52 4.00
CA ILE A 566 -7.29 22.71 2.69
C ILE A 566 -8.19 23.95 2.79
N ASN A 567 -7.72 25.09 2.28
CA ASN A 567 -8.54 26.29 2.23
C ASN A 567 -9.67 26.18 1.19
N ILE A 568 -10.61 27.12 1.17
CA ILE A 568 -11.78 27.07 0.27
C ILE A 568 -11.40 27.07 -1.23
N PRO A 569 -10.53 27.97 -1.74
CA PRO A 569 -10.20 27.96 -3.17
C PRO A 569 -9.48 26.67 -3.59
N PHE A 570 -8.51 26.21 -2.80
CA PHE A 570 -7.82 24.94 -3.06
C PHE A 570 -8.75 23.73 -2.92
N GLY A 571 -9.65 23.74 -1.93
CA GLY A 571 -10.69 22.73 -1.82
C GLY A 571 -11.59 22.71 -3.06
N THR A 572 -11.90 23.86 -3.64
CA THR A 572 -12.73 23.93 -4.85
C THR A 572 -12.01 23.35 -6.07
N SER A 573 -10.67 23.40 -6.13
CA SER A 573 -9.92 22.73 -7.21
C SER A 573 -9.83 21.21 -7.06
N LEU A 574 -10.03 20.66 -5.86
CA LEU A 574 -10.00 19.22 -5.61
C LEU A 574 -11.33 18.49 -5.94
N THR A 575 -12.40 19.24 -6.18
CA THR A 575 -13.69 18.70 -6.65
C THR A 575 -14.22 19.58 -7.77
N GLN A 576 -14.15 19.10 -9.01
CA GLN A 576 -14.64 19.85 -10.16
C GLN A 576 -16.11 19.51 -10.40
N LEU A 577 -16.93 20.54 -10.64
CA LEU A 577 -18.34 20.40 -10.99
C LEU A 577 -18.47 20.38 -12.51
N ALA A 578 -19.43 19.61 -13.04
CA ALA A 578 -19.76 19.63 -14.45
C ALA A 578 -20.06 21.06 -14.92
N GLN A 579 -19.27 21.56 -15.84
CA GLN A 579 -19.47 22.84 -16.52
C GLN A 579 -19.69 22.57 -17.99
N LEU A 580 -20.62 23.32 -18.59
CA LEU A 580 -20.79 23.31 -20.03
C LEU A 580 -19.55 23.95 -20.68
N PRO A 581 -19.08 23.44 -21.83
CA PRO A 581 -18.00 24.07 -22.58
C PRO A 581 -18.30 25.55 -22.88
N ALA A 582 -17.28 26.40 -22.94
CA ALA A 582 -17.46 27.85 -23.12
C ALA A 582 -18.26 28.24 -24.38
N ASN A 583 -18.22 27.40 -25.43
CA ASN A 583 -18.91 27.61 -26.69
C ASN A 583 -20.21 26.79 -26.82
N ALA A 584 -20.74 26.26 -25.71
CA ALA A 584 -21.96 25.46 -25.74
C ALA A 584 -23.21 26.36 -25.78
N GLU A 585 -24.03 26.19 -26.81
CA GLU A 585 -25.37 26.77 -26.85
C GLU A 585 -26.34 25.89 -26.06
N ARG A 586 -27.03 26.47 -25.07
CA ARG A 586 -28.02 25.77 -24.25
C ARG A 586 -29.43 26.17 -24.70
N SER A 587 -30.17 25.22 -25.26
CA SER A 587 -31.62 25.38 -25.40
C SER A 587 -32.26 25.40 -24.00
N LEU A 588 -33.08 26.42 -23.74
CA LEU A 588 -33.88 26.52 -22.50
C LEU A 588 -35.26 25.87 -22.65
N VAL A 589 -35.59 25.36 -23.83
CA VAL A 589 -36.84 24.65 -24.09
C VAL A 589 -36.66 23.19 -23.70
N ASP A 590 -37.22 22.81 -22.55
CA ASP A 590 -37.32 21.43 -22.12
C ASP A 590 -38.68 20.84 -22.60
N PRO A 591 -38.68 19.94 -23.60
CA PRO A 591 -39.92 19.36 -24.14
C PRO A 591 -40.64 18.44 -23.16
N TYR A 592 -39.99 18.03 -22.07
CA TYR A 592 -40.54 17.14 -21.03
C TYR A 592 -40.63 17.81 -19.65
N ALA A 593 -40.35 19.10 -19.55
CA ALA A 593 -40.55 19.82 -18.29
C ALA A 593 -42.02 19.71 -17.88
N ASP A 594 -42.25 19.24 -16.65
CA ASP A 594 -43.56 19.27 -16.04
C ASP A 594 -44.11 20.70 -16.16
N LYS A 595 -45.34 20.82 -16.68
CA LYS A 595 -46.01 22.13 -16.76
C LYS A 595 -45.94 22.76 -15.37
N PRO A 596 -45.30 23.93 -15.21
CA PRO A 596 -45.04 24.48 -13.89
C PRO A 596 -46.37 24.58 -13.16
N SER A 597 -46.43 24.00 -11.97
CA SER A 597 -47.61 24.11 -11.12
C SER A 597 -47.93 25.60 -10.99
N LYS A 598 -49.14 25.98 -11.42
CA LYS A 598 -49.61 27.37 -11.26
C LYS A 598 -49.92 27.67 -9.79
N ALA A 599 -49.95 26.67 -8.91
CA ALA A 599 -50.26 26.81 -7.49
C ALA A 599 -49.39 27.84 -6.75
N PRO A 600 -48.05 27.87 -6.85
CA PRO A 600 -47.24 28.94 -6.28
C PRO A 600 -47.59 30.32 -6.83
N TYR A 601 -47.84 30.47 -8.12
CA TYR A 601 -48.26 31.76 -8.70
C TYR A 601 -49.65 32.19 -8.23
N VAL A 602 -50.58 31.25 -8.08
CA VAL A 602 -51.92 31.50 -7.53
C VAL A 602 -51.82 31.84 -6.03
N LEU A 603 -50.97 31.15 -5.26
CA LEU A 603 -50.73 31.46 -3.85
C LEU A 603 -50.05 32.81 -3.67
N ILE A 604 -49.08 33.15 -4.53
CA ILE A 604 -48.45 34.48 -4.57
C ILE A 604 -49.48 35.53 -4.99
N ALA A 605 -50.31 35.27 -6.00
CA ALA A 605 -51.37 36.19 -6.43
C ALA A 605 -52.42 36.39 -5.34
N LEU A 606 -52.79 35.34 -4.59
CA LEU A 606 -53.69 35.42 -3.44
C LEU A 606 -53.03 36.17 -2.27
N ALA A 607 -51.73 35.96 -2.02
CA ALA A 607 -50.98 36.69 -1.00
C ALA A 607 -50.83 38.17 -1.36
N VAL A 608 -50.56 38.48 -2.64
CA VAL A 608 -50.49 39.85 -3.18
C VAL A 608 -51.86 40.51 -3.18
N LEU A 609 -52.93 39.78 -3.52
CA LEU A 609 -54.31 40.27 -3.44
C LEU A 609 -54.70 40.53 -1.98
N ALA A 610 -54.36 39.63 -1.07
CA ALA A 610 -54.57 39.83 0.36
C ALA A 610 -53.77 41.04 0.89
N LEU A 611 -52.53 41.22 0.43
CA LEU A 611 -51.69 42.36 0.74
C LEU A 611 -52.27 43.67 0.16
N LEU A 612 -52.77 43.66 -1.08
CA LEU A 612 -53.42 44.80 -1.72
C LEU A 612 -54.72 45.18 -1.02
N ILE A 613 -55.57 44.20 -0.69
CA ILE A 613 -56.80 44.41 0.09
C ILE A 613 -56.46 44.95 1.48
N TRP A 614 -55.34 44.52 2.07
CA TRP A 614 -54.86 45.02 3.35
C TRP A 614 -54.34 46.46 3.25
N VAL A 615 -53.54 46.79 2.23
CA VAL A 615 -53.05 48.16 1.96
C VAL A 615 -54.18 49.12 1.60
N LEU A 616 -55.26 48.65 0.98
CA LEU A 616 -56.44 49.46 0.64
C LEU A 616 -57.42 49.62 1.82
N ARG A 617 -57.25 48.87 2.91
CA ARG A 617 -58.08 48.96 4.14
C ARG A 617 -57.46 49.84 5.24
N PHE A 618 -56.19 50.20 5.10
CA PHE A 618 -55.51 51.28 5.83
C PHE A 618 -55.35 52.48 4.89
#